data_AF-W0FS40-F1
#
_entry.id   AF-W0FS40-F1
#
_cell.length_a   1.000
_cell.length_b   1.000
_cell.length_c   1.000
_cell.angle_alpha   90.00
_cell.angle_beta   90.00
_cell.angle_gamma   90.00
#
_symmetry.space_group_name_H-M   'P 1'
#
loop_
_entity.id
_entity.type
_entity.pdbx_description
1 polymer ?
#
loop_
_entity_poly.entity_id
_entity_poly.type
_entity_poly.pdbx_seq_one_letter_code
_entity_poly.pdbx_strand_id
1 'polypeptide(L)'
;MKRILAVLLAVMLLVAVIPATSLAAGQVANYSYKKIYRVTTNRGNLNMRTGAGTSYRVIMSIPKGTPVVKLGEKKVGSTTWYKIKTTHGVTGWSEVKSSKHRNYLTEGAYAKVSTHDSGLNVRKGPGTSYGLAPKGSIPKGKTVMATKLSGTWAYIPSYKGWSAIGYLTWLKKA
;
A
#
# COMPACT_ATOMS: atom_id res chain seq x y z
N MET A 1 -2.02 57.23 -47.51
CA MET A 1 -2.20 57.40 -46.05
C MET A 1 -3.55 56.81 -45.64
N LYS A 2 -3.56 55.89 -44.66
CA LYS A 2 -4.73 55.33 -43.93
C LYS A 2 -5.64 54.38 -44.74
N ARG A 3 -6.05 53.17 -44.33
CA ARG A 3 -5.77 52.26 -43.20
C ARG A 3 -6.22 50.86 -43.66
N ILE A 4 -5.45 49.83 -43.31
CA ILE A 4 -5.68 48.40 -43.58
C ILE A 4 -6.91 47.93 -42.77
N LEU A 5 -7.89 47.30 -43.42
CA LEU A 5 -8.98 46.58 -42.74
C LEU A 5 -8.54 45.12 -42.56
N ALA A 6 -8.05 44.79 -41.37
CA ALA A 6 -7.79 43.42 -40.94
C ALA A 6 -9.07 42.84 -40.35
N VAL A 7 -9.67 41.87 -41.03
CA VAL A 7 -10.72 41.02 -40.45
C VAL A 7 -10.03 39.90 -39.69
N LEU A 8 -9.83 40.11 -38.39
CA LEU A 8 -9.35 39.09 -37.46
C LEU A 8 -10.51 38.16 -37.10
N LEU A 9 -10.43 36.93 -37.57
CA LEU A 9 -11.26 35.81 -37.13
C LEU A 9 -10.87 35.47 -35.67
N ALA A 10 -11.61 36.00 -34.70
CA ALA A 10 -11.44 35.63 -33.30
C ALA A 10 -12.07 34.25 -33.06
N VAL A 11 -11.26 33.19 -33.15
CA VAL A 11 -11.61 31.89 -32.58
C VAL A 11 -11.52 32.03 -31.06
N MET A 12 -12.67 32.26 -30.40
CA MET A 12 -12.79 32.14 -28.95
C MET A 12 -12.53 30.67 -28.57
N LEU A 13 -11.32 30.37 -28.12
CA LEU A 13 -11.05 29.11 -27.45
C LEU A 13 -11.74 29.19 -26.07
N LEU A 14 -12.86 28.50 -25.94
CA LEU A 14 -13.58 28.34 -24.68
C LEU A 14 -12.69 27.50 -23.74
N VAL A 15 -11.82 28.15 -22.96
CA VAL A 15 -11.17 27.48 -21.83
C VAL A 15 -12.26 27.30 -20.78
N ALA A 16 -12.88 26.13 -20.75
CA ALA A 16 -13.71 25.72 -19.64
C ALA A 16 -12.82 25.74 -18.38
N VAL A 17 -12.95 26.79 -17.57
CA VAL A 17 -12.47 26.79 -16.20
C VAL A 17 -13.35 25.80 -15.47
N ILE A 18 -12.92 24.53 -15.43
CA ILE A 18 -13.59 23.52 -14.61
C ILE A 18 -13.40 23.99 -13.17
N PRO A 19 -14.46 24.34 -12.42
CA PRO A 19 -14.29 24.64 -11.01
C PRO A 19 -13.70 23.40 -10.35
N ALA A 20 -12.56 23.57 -9.68
CA ALA A 20 -12.01 22.54 -8.81
C ALA A 20 -13.04 22.30 -7.71
N THR A 21 -13.94 21.36 -7.93
CA THR A 21 -14.89 20.93 -6.92
C THR A 21 -14.06 20.41 -5.76
N SER A 22 -14.09 21.15 -4.65
CA SER A 22 -13.51 20.68 -3.41
C SER A 22 -14.25 19.41 -3.01
N LEU A 23 -13.61 18.25 -3.20
CA LEU A 23 -14.15 16.98 -2.75
C LEU A 23 -14.40 17.09 -1.24
N ALA A 24 -15.67 17.08 -0.86
CA ALA A 24 -16.09 16.98 0.53
C ALA A 24 -15.39 15.78 1.18
N ALA A 25 -15.05 15.92 2.46
CA ALA A 25 -14.50 14.85 3.28
C ALA A 25 -15.50 13.68 3.32
N GLY A 26 -15.34 12.70 2.42
CA GLY A 26 -16.29 11.58 2.33
C GLY A 26 -16.19 10.73 1.07
N GLN A 27 -15.69 11.24 -0.07
CA GLN A 27 -15.41 10.37 -1.21
C GLN A 27 -14.06 9.65 -1.00
N VAL A 28 -14.11 8.43 -0.48
CA VAL A 28 -13.01 7.47 -0.64
C VAL A 28 -12.87 7.20 -2.13
N ALA A 29 -11.96 7.88 -2.82
CA ALA A 29 -11.64 7.48 -4.17
C ALA A 29 -11.22 6.01 -4.15
N ASN A 30 -11.89 5.20 -4.98
CA ASN A 30 -11.76 3.75 -5.01
C ASN A 30 -10.44 3.34 -5.68
N TYR A 31 -9.31 3.65 -5.06
CA TYR A 31 -8.01 3.13 -5.50
C TYR A 31 -7.94 1.65 -5.18
N SER A 32 -7.56 0.81 -6.15
CA SER A 32 -7.28 -0.60 -5.88
C SER A 32 -6.09 -0.70 -4.92
N TYR A 33 -6.33 -1.30 -3.76
CA TYR A 33 -5.31 -1.52 -2.76
C TYR A 33 -5.25 -2.98 -2.34
N LYS A 34 -4.04 -3.40 -1.95
CA LYS A 34 -3.78 -4.71 -1.37
C LYS A 34 -3.40 -4.54 0.09
N LYS A 35 -3.90 -5.42 0.95
CA LYS A 35 -3.52 -5.42 2.37
C LYS A 35 -2.11 -5.97 2.54
N ILE A 36 -1.31 -5.28 3.36
CA ILE A 36 -0.01 -5.77 3.80
C ILE A 36 -0.12 -6.33 5.21
N TYR A 37 0.61 -7.41 5.46
CA TYR A 37 0.66 -8.14 6.71
C TYR A 37 2.11 -8.33 7.12
N ARG A 38 2.33 -8.67 8.39
CA ARG A 38 3.60 -9.22 8.89
C ARG A 38 3.40 -10.63 9.41
N VAL A 39 4.42 -11.46 9.27
CA VAL A 39 4.42 -12.82 9.81
C VAL A 39 4.46 -12.78 11.35
N THR A 40 3.54 -13.47 12.01
CA THR A 40 3.44 -13.52 13.49
C THR A 40 3.35 -14.96 14.01
N THR A 41 4.13 -15.85 13.43
CA THR A 41 4.25 -17.24 13.88
C THR A 41 4.69 -17.31 15.35
N ASN A 42 4.12 -18.27 16.09
CA ASN A 42 4.48 -18.57 17.48
C ASN A 42 5.70 -19.49 17.59
N ARG A 43 5.99 -20.29 16.56
CA ARG A 43 7.16 -21.17 16.47
C ARG A 43 7.69 -21.16 15.03
N GLY A 44 8.95 -20.79 14.85
CA GLY A 44 9.64 -20.85 13.56
C GLY A 44 9.11 -19.90 12.47
N ASN A 45 9.31 -20.30 11.22
CA ASN A 45 9.00 -19.52 10.03
C ASN A 45 7.65 -19.94 9.41
N LEU A 46 7.05 -19.05 8.63
CA LEU A 46 5.84 -19.34 7.87
C LEU A 46 6.21 -20.01 6.54
N ASN A 47 5.71 -21.22 6.30
CA ASN A 47 5.93 -21.91 5.03
C ASN A 47 5.01 -21.36 3.94
N MET A 48 5.59 -21.08 2.77
CA MET A 48 4.89 -20.77 1.53
C MET A 48 4.93 -22.00 0.62
N ARG A 49 3.78 -22.33 0.02
CA ARG A 49 3.58 -23.53 -0.79
C ARG A 49 3.05 -23.17 -2.18
N THR A 50 3.16 -24.11 -3.13
CA THR A 50 2.61 -23.94 -4.49
C THR A 50 1.08 -23.87 -4.52
N GLY A 51 0.40 -24.46 -3.54
CA GLY A 51 -1.06 -24.48 -3.45
C GLY A 51 -1.56 -24.44 -2.00
N ALA A 52 -2.87 -24.18 -1.86
CA ALA A 52 -3.55 -24.15 -0.57
C ALA A 52 -3.77 -25.58 -0.06
N GLY A 53 -2.85 -26.07 0.76
CA GLY A 53 -2.89 -27.41 1.36
C GLY A 53 -1.50 -27.87 1.81
N THR A 54 -1.45 -28.75 2.81
CA THR A 54 -0.19 -29.28 3.35
C THR A 54 0.49 -30.30 2.43
N SER A 55 -0.25 -30.89 1.49
CA SER A 55 0.28 -31.78 0.44
C SER A 55 1.05 -31.06 -0.66
N TYR A 56 0.88 -29.74 -0.81
CA TYR A 56 1.60 -28.96 -1.80
C TYR A 56 3.04 -28.69 -1.35
N ARG A 57 3.98 -28.74 -2.30
CA ARG A 57 5.41 -28.48 -2.08
C ARG A 57 5.66 -27.11 -1.46
N VAL A 58 6.53 -27.05 -0.45
CA VAL A 58 7.06 -25.79 0.11
C VAL A 58 8.04 -25.17 -0.88
N ILE A 59 7.86 -23.87 -1.15
CA ILE A 59 8.71 -23.10 -2.07
C ILE A 59 9.54 -22.04 -1.35
N MET A 60 9.16 -21.66 -0.12
CA MET A 60 9.88 -20.69 0.68
C MET A 60 9.52 -20.82 2.16
N SER A 61 10.49 -20.51 3.02
CA SER A 61 10.29 -20.33 4.45
C SER A 61 10.42 -18.84 4.78
N ILE A 62 9.37 -18.23 5.33
CA ILE A 62 9.29 -16.78 5.56
C ILE A 62 9.53 -16.49 7.04
N PRO A 63 10.59 -15.76 7.40
CA PRO A 63 10.90 -15.44 8.80
C PRO A 63 9.81 -14.63 9.49
N LYS A 64 9.70 -14.78 10.81
CA LYS A 64 8.82 -13.97 11.65
C LYS A 64 9.07 -12.47 11.42
N GLY A 65 7.96 -11.75 11.35
CA GLY A 65 7.84 -10.31 11.15
C GLY A 65 8.21 -9.79 9.77
N THR A 66 8.55 -10.68 8.83
CA THR A 66 8.69 -10.33 7.41
C THR A 66 7.36 -9.79 6.87
N PRO A 67 7.36 -8.67 6.12
CA PRO A 67 6.17 -8.16 5.45
C PRO A 67 5.77 -9.01 4.25
N VAL A 68 4.47 -9.22 4.07
CA VAL A 68 3.87 -9.91 2.92
C VAL A 68 2.58 -9.24 2.48
N VAL A 69 2.27 -9.29 1.19
CA VAL A 69 1.05 -8.73 0.62
C VAL A 69 0.04 -9.85 0.41
N LYS A 70 -1.20 -9.69 0.91
CA LYS A 70 -2.28 -10.63 0.63
C LYS A 70 -2.85 -10.37 -0.76
N LEU A 71 -2.87 -11.41 -1.59
CA LEU A 71 -3.43 -11.39 -2.95
C LEU A 71 -4.78 -12.11 -3.03
N GLY A 72 -5.06 -13.02 -2.11
CA GLY A 72 -6.30 -13.80 -2.10
C GLY A 72 -6.39 -14.69 -0.87
N GLU A 73 -7.52 -15.37 -0.75
CA GLU A 73 -7.83 -16.27 0.35
C GLU A 73 -8.57 -17.50 -0.18
N LYS A 74 -8.30 -18.65 0.43
CA LYS A 74 -9.02 -19.90 0.19
C LYS A 74 -9.17 -20.65 1.50
N LYS A 75 -10.37 -21.17 1.76
CA LYS A 75 -10.63 -22.09 2.88
C LYS A 75 -10.59 -23.52 2.37
N VAL A 76 -9.85 -24.39 3.07
CA VAL A 76 -9.74 -25.83 2.79
C VAL A 76 -10.05 -26.56 4.09
N GLY A 77 -11.23 -27.17 4.16
CA GLY A 77 -11.78 -27.69 5.43
C GLY A 77 -11.91 -26.57 6.48
N SER A 78 -11.33 -26.78 7.66
CA SER A 78 -11.26 -25.79 8.75
C SER A 78 -10.05 -24.85 8.67
N THR A 79 -9.23 -24.97 7.62
CA THR A 79 -7.97 -24.23 7.48
C THR A 79 -8.11 -23.07 6.49
N THR A 80 -7.70 -21.88 6.90
CA THR A 80 -7.62 -20.68 6.06
C THR A 80 -6.23 -20.52 5.50
N TRP A 81 -6.15 -20.44 4.17
CA TRP A 81 -4.93 -20.21 3.40
C TRP A 81 -4.97 -18.85 2.73
N TYR A 82 -3.90 -18.07 2.81
CA TYR A 82 -3.76 -16.85 2.04
C TYR A 82 -2.79 -17.06 0.87
N LYS A 83 -3.18 -16.58 -0.30
CA LYS A 83 -2.23 -16.35 -1.39
C LYS A 83 -1.49 -15.06 -1.06
N ILE A 84 -0.19 -15.15 -0.84
CA ILE A 84 0.64 -14.04 -0.42
C ILE A 84 1.78 -13.80 -1.40
N LYS A 85 2.24 -12.55 -1.48
CA LYS A 85 3.41 -12.13 -2.24
C LYS A 85 4.43 -11.50 -1.31
N THR A 86 5.68 -11.94 -1.37
CA THR A 86 6.78 -11.30 -0.63
C THR A 86 7.13 -9.95 -1.27
N THR A 87 7.80 -9.09 -0.52
CA THR A 87 8.29 -7.80 -1.04
C THR A 87 9.26 -7.95 -2.21
N HIS A 88 9.94 -9.09 -2.31
CA HIS A 88 10.86 -9.43 -3.42
C HIS A 88 10.17 -10.14 -4.60
N GLY A 89 8.84 -10.29 -4.57
CA GLY A 89 8.08 -10.71 -5.74
C GLY A 89 7.58 -12.16 -5.75
N VAL A 90 8.06 -13.01 -4.85
CA VAL A 90 7.69 -14.44 -4.80
C VAL A 90 6.25 -14.59 -4.32
N THR A 91 5.45 -15.38 -5.03
CA THR A 91 4.03 -15.60 -4.74
C THR A 91 3.74 -17.07 -4.45
N GLY A 92 2.90 -17.33 -3.44
CA GLY A 92 2.46 -18.68 -3.09
C GLY A 92 1.38 -18.67 -2.03
N TRP A 93 1.09 -19.84 -1.46
CA TRP A 93 0.04 -20.04 -0.47
C TRP A 93 0.60 -20.39 0.91
N SER A 94 0.08 -19.76 1.95
CA SER A 94 0.48 -20.05 3.33
C SER A 94 -0.74 -20.30 4.20
N GLU A 95 -0.63 -21.28 5.09
CA GLU A 95 -1.61 -21.52 6.15
C GLU A 95 -1.56 -20.37 7.14
N VAL A 96 -2.69 -19.70 7.35
CA VAL A 96 -2.79 -18.54 8.25
C VAL A 96 -3.51 -18.90 9.53
N LYS A 97 -4.55 -19.74 9.43
CA LYS A 97 -5.37 -20.16 10.57
C LYS A 97 -5.87 -21.60 10.39
N SER A 98 -5.81 -22.39 11.45
CA SER A 98 -6.33 -23.75 11.54
C SER A 98 -6.72 -24.06 13.00
N SER A 99 -7.09 -25.30 13.31
CA SER A 99 -7.27 -25.75 14.69
C SER A 99 -5.97 -25.69 15.51
N LYS A 100 -4.80 -25.81 14.86
CA LYS A 100 -3.48 -25.76 15.49
C LYS A 100 -2.91 -24.35 15.57
N HIS A 101 -3.32 -23.45 14.67
CA HIS A 101 -2.71 -22.13 14.49
C HIS A 101 -3.77 -21.03 14.46
N ARG A 102 -3.74 -20.05 15.38
CA ARG A 102 -4.83 -19.04 15.46
C ARG A 102 -4.73 -17.95 14.40
N ASN A 103 -3.57 -17.32 14.24
CA ASN A 103 -3.32 -16.35 13.16
C ASN A 103 -1.82 -16.10 12.96
N TYR A 104 -1.28 -16.56 11.84
CA TYR A 104 0.13 -16.38 11.47
C TYR A 104 0.43 -15.10 10.69
N LEU A 105 -0.58 -14.32 10.34
CA LEU A 105 -0.43 -13.03 9.67
C LEU A 105 -1.23 -11.95 10.39
N THR A 106 -0.54 -10.94 10.89
CA THR A 106 -1.20 -9.76 11.47
C THR A 106 -1.20 -8.63 10.45
N GLU A 107 -2.36 -7.98 10.25
CA GLU A 107 -2.47 -6.85 9.33
C GLU A 107 -1.52 -5.74 9.79
N GLY A 108 -0.87 -5.12 8.81
CA GLY A 108 0.12 -4.09 9.02
C GLY A 108 1.56 -4.62 9.10
N ALA A 109 2.46 -3.84 8.51
CA ALA A 109 3.90 -4.03 8.58
C ALA A 109 4.58 -2.72 9.03
N TYR A 110 5.65 -2.86 9.82
CA TYR A 110 6.41 -1.71 10.29
C TYR A 110 7.47 -1.32 9.27
N ALA A 111 7.66 -0.02 9.11
CA ALA A 111 8.71 0.54 8.27
C ALA A 111 9.34 1.77 8.95
N LYS A 112 10.65 1.91 8.80
CA LYS A 112 11.39 3.12 9.18
C LYS A 112 11.44 4.08 7.99
N VAL A 113 11.09 5.33 8.21
CA VAL A 113 11.22 6.39 7.19
C VAL A 113 12.70 6.66 6.91
N SER A 114 13.10 6.41 5.67
CA SER A 114 14.46 6.56 5.16
C SER A 114 14.41 7.50 3.95
N THR A 115 14.34 8.80 4.22
CA THR A 115 14.38 9.87 3.20
C THR A 115 15.69 10.66 3.30
N HIS A 116 16.05 11.37 2.24
CA HIS A 116 17.18 12.30 2.24
C HIS A 116 16.86 13.53 3.12
N ASP A 117 15.64 14.06 3.00
CA ASP A 117 15.15 15.23 3.73
C ASP A 117 14.80 14.94 5.20
N SER A 118 14.38 15.98 5.94
CA SER A 118 13.96 15.87 7.34
C SER A 118 12.67 15.06 7.55
N GLY A 119 11.86 14.86 6.50
CA GLY A 119 10.61 14.10 6.59
C GLY A 119 10.06 13.61 5.26
N LEU A 120 9.14 12.66 5.34
CA LEU A 120 8.46 12.05 4.21
C LEU A 120 7.01 12.52 4.16
N ASN A 121 6.60 13.13 3.05
CA ASN A 121 5.24 13.61 2.88
C ASN A 121 4.20 12.48 2.97
N VAL A 122 3.06 12.79 3.58
CA VAL A 122 1.86 11.96 3.61
C VAL A 122 0.76 12.68 2.86
N ARG A 123 0.12 11.99 1.91
CA ARG A 123 -0.89 12.56 1.01
C ARG A 123 -2.25 11.93 1.22
N LYS A 124 -3.32 12.65 0.85
CA LYS A 124 -4.71 12.17 0.97
C LYS A 124 -4.99 10.96 0.08
N GLY A 125 -4.22 10.75 -0.99
CA GLY A 125 -4.33 9.61 -1.91
C GLY A 125 -2.97 9.09 -2.39
N PRO A 126 -2.95 7.92 -3.06
CA PRO A 126 -1.73 7.24 -3.52
C PRO A 126 -1.18 7.87 -4.81
N GLY A 127 -0.63 9.08 -4.72
CA GLY A 127 -0.09 9.82 -5.86
C GLY A 127 0.41 11.20 -5.46
N THR A 128 1.29 11.80 -6.27
CA THR A 128 1.84 13.14 -6.02
C THR A 128 0.85 14.27 -6.30
N SER A 129 -0.19 14.03 -7.11
CA SER A 129 -1.27 14.97 -7.39
C SER A 129 -2.22 15.19 -6.21
N TYR A 130 -2.23 14.29 -5.22
CA TYR A 130 -3.06 14.45 -4.03
C TYR A 130 -2.41 15.44 -3.05
N GLY A 131 -3.24 16.30 -2.46
CA GLY A 131 -2.83 17.20 -1.38
C GLY A 131 -2.33 16.45 -0.14
N LEU A 132 -1.66 17.18 0.75
CA LEU A 132 -1.13 16.62 2.01
C LEU A 132 -2.26 16.15 2.94
N ALA A 133 -1.99 15.05 3.65
CA ALA A 133 -2.83 14.54 4.72
C ALA A 133 -2.77 15.48 5.95
N PRO A 134 -3.71 15.39 6.91
CA PRO A 134 -3.80 16.34 8.03
C PRO A 134 -2.54 16.48 8.87
N LYS A 135 -1.72 15.42 8.95
CA LYS A 135 -0.47 15.42 9.74
C LYS A 135 0.78 15.75 8.91
N GLY A 136 0.62 16.14 7.64
CA GLY A 136 1.69 16.65 6.78
C GLY A 136 2.74 15.62 6.39
N SER A 137 3.75 15.42 7.24
CA SER A 137 4.92 14.59 6.96
C SER A 137 5.34 13.73 8.16
N ILE A 138 6.02 12.63 7.86
CA ILE A 138 6.58 11.70 8.85
C ILE A 138 8.07 12.05 9.01
N PRO A 139 8.57 12.37 10.22
CA PRO A 139 9.98 12.65 10.43
C PRO A 139 10.89 11.50 9.97
N LYS A 140 12.06 11.84 9.44
CA LYS A 140 13.12 10.87 9.10
C LYS A 140 13.47 10.03 10.33
N GLY A 141 13.72 8.74 10.10
CA GLY A 141 14.06 7.77 11.15
C GLY A 141 12.88 7.28 11.99
N LYS A 142 11.70 7.91 11.88
CA LYS A 142 10.50 7.45 12.60
C LYS A 142 10.02 6.12 12.04
N THR A 143 9.66 5.21 12.94
CA THR A 143 8.96 3.96 12.60
C THR A 143 7.46 4.21 12.52
N VAL A 144 6.86 3.74 11.43
CA VAL A 144 5.41 3.80 11.18
C VAL A 144 4.88 2.42 10.81
N MET A 145 3.57 2.24 10.94
CA MET A 145 2.87 1.05 10.47
C MET A 145 2.13 1.37 9.18
N ALA A 146 2.34 0.56 8.15
CA ALA A 146 1.56 0.60 6.91
C ALA A 146 0.60 -0.57 6.85
N THR A 147 -0.64 -0.38 6.38
CA THR A 147 -1.69 -1.44 6.33
C THR A 147 -2.17 -1.76 4.92
N LYS A 148 -2.00 -0.85 3.96
CA LYS A 148 -2.43 -1.03 2.58
C LYS A 148 -1.35 -0.54 1.63
N LEU A 149 -1.23 -1.18 0.47
CA LEU A 149 -0.39 -0.75 -0.64
C LEU A 149 -1.26 -0.47 -1.87
N SER A 150 -0.97 0.61 -2.58
CA SER A 150 -1.55 0.93 -3.88
C SER A 150 -0.45 1.49 -4.78
N GLY A 151 -0.09 0.75 -5.84
CA GLY A 151 1.10 1.05 -6.64
C GLY A 151 2.36 1.16 -5.77
N THR A 152 3.06 2.29 -5.87
CA THR A 152 4.26 2.62 -5.11
C THR A 152 3.97 3.34 -3.79
N TRP A 153 2.73 3.30 -3.29
CA TRP A 153 2.28 4.02 -2.10
C TRP A 153 1.82 3.08 -0.98
N ALA A 154 2.17 3.43 0.25
CA ALA A 154 1.74 2.76 1.47
C ALA A 154 0.82 3.67 2.29
N TYR A 155 -0.32 3.14 2.73
CA TYR A 155 -1.23 3.84 3.63
C TYR A 155 -0.74 3.73 5.07
N ILE A 156 -0.60 4.88 5.73
CA ILE A 156 -0.13 5.07 7.10
C ILE A 156 -1.30 5.55 7.96
N PRO A 157 -1.99 4.64 8.70
CA PRO A 157 -3.21 4.99 9.42
C PRO A 157 -3.04 6.10 10.46
N SER A 158 -1.89 6.13 11.16
CA SER A 158 -1.60 7.15 12.17
C SER A 158 -1.50 8.57 11.60
N TYR A 159 -1.30 8.70 10.28
CA TYR A 159 -1.28 9.96 9.54
C TYR A 159 -2.51 10.15 8.63
N LYS A 160 -3.42 9.17 8.60
CA LYS A 160 -4.62 9.14 7.75
C LYS A 160 -4.30 9.43 6.26
N GLY A 161 -3.20 8.88 5.74
CA GLY A 161 -2.81 9.13 4.35
C GLY A 161 -1.73 8.19 3.81
N TRP A 162 -1.21 8.50 2.64
CA TRP A 162 -0.33 7.67 1.83
C TRP A 162 1.06 8.27 1.69
N SER A 163 2.09 7.44 1.79
CA SER A 163 3.48 7.83 1.56
C SER A 163 4.16 6.87 0.58
N ALA A 164 5.14 7.37 -0.17
CA ALA A 164 5.84 6.57 -1.17
C ALA A 164 6.71 5.48 -0.52
N ILE A 165 6.57 4.25 -0.98
CA ILE A 165 7.26 3.05 -0.47
C ILE A 165 8.77 3.15 -0.66
N GLY A 166 9.24 3.87 -1.68
CA GLY A 166 10.67 4.05 -1.96
C GLY A 166 11.45 4.70 -0.81
N TYR A 167 10.76 5.36 0.12
CA TYR A 167 11.35 5.98 1.32
C TYR A 167 11.04 5.21 2.60
N LEU A 168 10.56 3.97 2.49
CA LEU A 168 10.19 3.10 3.61
C LEU A 168 11.08 1.87 3.63
N THR A 169 11.85 1.73 4.71
CA THR A 169 12.65 0.52 4.98
C THR A 169 11.82 -0.42 5.85
N TRP A 170 11.33 -1.51 5.26
CA TRP A 170 10.51 -2.48 5.98
C TRP A 170 11.30 -3.22 7.06
N LEU A 171 10.70 -3.31 8.25
CA LEU A 171 11.33 -3.92 9.42
C LEU A 171 10.78 -5.33 9.66
N LYS A 172 11.65 -6.24 10.13
CA LYS A 172 11.25 -7.57 10.63
C LYS A 172 10.64 -7.53 12.03
N LYS A 173 10.77 -6.43 12.77
CA LYS A 173 10.12 -6.17 14.06
C LYS A 173 10.19 -4.67 14.36
N ALA A 174 9.19 -4.15 15.07
CA ALA A 174 9.25 -2.80 15.64
C ALA A 174 10.19 -2.77 16.84
#